data_AF-A0A931GNI4-F1
#
_entry.id   AF-A0A931GNI4-F1
#
_cell.length_a   1.000
_cell.length_b   1.000
_cell.length_c   1.000
_cell.angle_alpha   90.00
_cell.angle_beta   90.00
_cell.angle_gamma   90.00
#
_symmetry.space_group_name_H-M   'P 1'
#
loop_
_entity.id
_entity.type
_entity.pdbx_description
1 polymer ?
#
loop_
_entity_poly.entity_id
_entity_poly.type
_entity_poly.pdbx_seq_one_letter_code
_entity_poly.pdbx_strand_id
1 'polypeptide(L)' 'MSTLTYVYADSMAVLGPLSRAAEPHSYDLCTKHSDRLSVPQGWQVIRHMSLGGAVDPQQRAR' A
#
# COMPACT_ATOMS: atom_id res chain seq x y z
N MET A 1 -6.75 -0.90 -6.18
CA MET A 1 -5.44 -1.62 -6.25
C MET A 1 -4.44 -0.72 -5.55
N SER A 2 -3.66 -1.28 -4.63
CA SER A 2 -2.87 -0.54 -3.64
C SER A 2 -1.61 -1.31 -3.28
N THR A 3 -0.53 -0.63 -2.89
CA THR A 3 0.69 -1.30 -2.42
C THR A 3 0.73 -1.28 -0.90
N LEU A 4 1.03 -2.44 -0.32
CA LEU A 4 1.21 -2.69 1.09
C LEU A 4 2.69 -2.66 1.42
N THR A 5 3.13 -1.77 2.29
CA THR A 5 4.49 -1.76 2.85
C THR A 5 4.44 -2.27 4.28
N TYR A 6 5.22 -3.32 4.56
CA TYR A 6 5.34 -3.91 5.90
C TYR A 6 6.62 -3.41 6.58
N VAL A 7 6.47 -2.70 7.68
CA VAL A 7 7.60 -2.21 8.50
C VAL A 7 7.60 -2.98 9.82
N TYR A 8 8.26 -4.13 9.83
CA TYR A 8 8.34 -5.00 11.01
C TYR A 8 9.00 -4.32 12.21
N ALA A 9 10.01 -3.47 11.97
CA ALA A 9 10.72 -2.76 13.02
C ALA A 9 9.79 -1.85 13.85
N ASP A 10 8.76 -1.29 13.22
CA ASP A 10 7.80 -0.38 13.85
C ASP A 10 6.44 -1.05 14.10
N SER A 11 6.30 -2.34 13.76
CA SER A 11 5.01 -3.05 13.75
C SER A 11 3.94 -2.28 12.97
N MET A 12 4.30 -1.74 11.82
CA MET A 12 3.41 -0.95 10.98
C MET A 12 3.14 -1.60 9.62
N ALA A 13 1.92 -1.39 9.14
CA ALA A 13 1.53 -1.68 7.76
C ALA A 13 0.98 -0.41 7.11
N VAL A 14 1.60 0.01 6.02
CA VAL A 14 1.18 1.18 5.24
C VAL A 14 0.56 0.70 3.94
N LEU A 15 -0.70 1.05 3.71
CA LEU A 15 -1.41 0.83 2.46
C LEU A 15 -1.46 2.14 1.68
N GLY A 16 -0.75 2.18 0.56
CA GLY A 16 -0.65 3.31 -0.34
C GLY A 16 -1.26 3.05 -1.73
N PRO A 17 -1.33 4.07 -2.60
CA PRO A 17 -1.54 3.87 -4.02
C PRO A 17 -0.49 2.91 -4.60
N LEU A 18 -0.77 2.31 -5.76
CA LEU A 18 0.12 1.34 -6.38
C LEU A 18 1.52 1.96 -6.59
N SER A 19 2.52 1.47 -5.87
CA SER A 19 3.91 1.87 -5.98
C SER A 19 4.48 1.33 -7.29
N ARG A 20 5.43 2.08 -7.84
CA ARG A 20 6.03 1.78 -9.16
C ARG A 20 7.40 1.14 -9.04
N ALA A 21 7.97 1.18 -7.84
CA ALA A 21 9.20 0.50 -7.47
C ALA A 21 8.84 -0.70 -6.60
N ALA A 22 9.36 -1.86 -6.97
CA ALA A 22 9.33 -3.03 -6.10
C ALA A 22 10.35 -2.79 -4.99
N GLU A 23 9.90 -2.23 -3.87
CA GLU A 23 10.71 -2.23 -2.65
C GLU A 23 10.65 -3.63 -2.04
N PRO A 24 11.76 -4.15 -1.51
CA PRO A 24 11.84 -5.53 -0.97
C PRO A 24 10.89 -5.80 0.20
N HIS A 25 10.19 -4.79 0.71
CA HIS A 25 9.25 -4.85 1.83
C HIS A 25 7.84 -4.39 1.44
N SER A 26 7.55 -4.33 0.13
CA SER A 26 6.29 -3.85 -0.43
C SER A 26 5.61 -4.92 -1.30
N TYR A 27 4.28 -5.00 -1.21
CA TYR A 27 3.44 -5.98 -1.89
C TYR A 27 2.27 -5.30 -2.60
N ASP A 28 2.09 -5.56 -3.89
CA ASP A 28 0.93 -5.05 -4.64
C ASP A 28 -0.32 -5.88 -4.34
N LEU A 29 -1.32 -5.24 -3.76
CA LEU A 29 -2.60 -5.84 -3.43
C LEU A 29 -3.67 -5.38 -4.42
N CYS A 30 -4.42 -6.35 -4.96
CA CYS A 30 -5.62 -6.06 -5.72
C CYS A 30 -6.69 -5.44 -4.82
N THR A 31 -7.69 -4.78 -5.39
CA THR A 31 -8.74 -4.07 -4.62
C THR A 31 -9.43 -4.95 -3.57
N LYS A 32 -9.59 -6.25 -3.85
CA LYS A 32 -10.17 -7.20 -2.88
C LYS A 32 -9.22 -7.50 -1.71
N HIS A 33 -7.92 -7.60 -1.98
CA HIS A 33 -6.92 -7.87 -0.95
C HIS A 33 -6.65 -6.64 -0.09
N SER A 34 -6.64 -5.42 -0.66
CA SER A 34 -6.48 -4.19 0.12
C SER A 34 -7.64 -3.95 1.09
N ASP A 35 -8.85 -4.37 0.71
CA ASP A 35 -10.07 -4.23 1.51
C ASP A 35 -10.13 -5.26 2.65
N ARG A 36 -9.76 -6.51 2.37
CA ARG A 36 -9.77 -7.61 3.35
C ARG A 36 -8.49 -7.74 4.17
N LEU A 37 -7.47 -6.91 3.90
CA LEU A 37 -6.20 -7.00 4.61
C LEU A 37 -6.42 -6.72 6.10
N SER A 38 -6.00 -7.68 6.92
CA SER A 38 -5.95 -7.61 8.37
C SER A 38 -4.49 -7.73 8.80
N VAL A 39 -4.07 -6.89 9.75
CA VAL A 39 -2.73 -6.93 10.34
C VAL A 39 -2.77 -7.65 11.69
N PRO A 40 -1.62 -8.11 12.22
CA PRO A 40 -1.56 -8.69 13.55
C PRO A 40 -2.03 -7.71 14.63
N GLN A 41 -2.53 -8.25 15.76
CA GLN A 41 -2.98 -7.41 16.86
C GLN A 41 -1.82 -6.58 17.43
N GLY A 42 -2.04 -5.28 17.60
CA GLY A 42 -1.01 -4.33 18.05
C GLY A 42 -0.23 -3.65 16.93
N TRP A 43 -0.52 -3.97 15.67
CA TRP A 43 0.10 -3.30 14.52
C TRP A 43 -0.69 -2.05 14.09
N GLN A 44 0.04 -1.01 13.70
CA GLN A 44 -0.55 0.22 13.21
C GLN A 44 -0.82 0.14 11.70
N VAL A 45 -2.08 0.37 11.30
CA VAL A 45 -2.46 0.39 9.87
C VAL A 45 -2.65 1.82 9.42
N ILE A 46 -1.84 2.24 8.46
CA ILE A 46 -2.00 3.55 7.80
C ILE A 46 -2.55 3.30 6.40
N ARG A 47 -3.80 3.72 6.16
CA ARG A 47 -4.43 3.67 4.84
C ARG A 47 -4.44 5.04 4.21
N HIS A 48 -3.59 5.25 3.19
CA HIS A 48 -3.67 6.41 2.32
C HIS A 48 -4.79 6.19 1.31
N MET A 49 -6.01 6.56 1.70
CA MET A 49 -7.14 6.65 0.80
C MET A 49 -6.86 7.78 -0.17
N SER A 50 -6.47 7.41 -1.40
CA SER A 50 -6.32 8.37 -2.48
C SER A 50 -7.73 8.85 -2.85
N LEU A 51 -8.20 9.94 -2.24
CA LEU A 51 -9.39 10.64 -2.74
C LEU A 51 -9.13 10.93 -4.22
N GLY A 52 -10.01 10.39 -5.07
CA GLY A 52 -9.72 10.13 -6.48
C GLY A 52 -9.03 11.29 -7.21
N GLY A 53 -7.94 10.97 -7.91
CA GLY A 53 -7.36 11.87 -8.90
C GLY A 53 -5.95 12.38 -8.63
N ALA A 54 -5.16 11.79 -7.72
CA ALA A 54 -3.71 11.93 -7.83
C ALA A 54 -3.26 11.12 -9.06
N VAL A 55 -3.40 11.72 -10.24
CA VAL A 55 -2.65 11.31 -11.42
C VAL A 55 -1.18 11.52 -11.09
N ASP A 56 -0.56 10.51 -10.50
CA ASP A 56 0.88 10.47 -10.35
C ASP A 56 1.48 10.68 -11.76
N PRO A 57 2.37 11.65 -11.99
CA PRO A 57 2.93 11.88 -13.32
C PRO A 57 3.76 10.68 -13.83
N GLN A 58 4.07 9.73 -12.96
CA GLN A 58 4.91 8.59 -13.28
C GLN A 58 4.10 7.54 -14.09
N GLN A 59 2.78 7.31 -13.88
CA GLN A 59 1.89 6.32 -14.60
C GLN A 59 1.91 6.33 -16.15
N ARG A 60 2.70 7.21 -16.80
CA ARG A 60 2.88 7.31 -18.25
C ARG A 60 4.03 6.49 -18.86
N ALA A 61 4.73 5.67 -18.10
CA ALA A 61 5.77 4.79 -18.64
C ALA A 61 5.27 3.33 -18.63
N ARG A 62 4.76 2.90 -19.78
CA ARG A 62 4.43 1.51 -20.13
C ARG A 62 5.46 1.00 -21.13
#